data_AF-A0A388KQA0-F1
#
_entry.id   AF-A0A388KQA0-F1
#
_cell.length_a   1.000
_cell.length_b   1.000
_cell.length_c   1.000
_cell.angle_alpha   90.00
_cell.angle_beta   90.00
_cell.angle_gamma   90.00
#
_symmetry.space_group_name_H-M   'P 1'
#
loop_
_entity.id
_entity.type
_entity.pdbx_description
1 polymer ?
#
loop_
_entity_poly.entity_id
_entity_poly.type
_entity_poly.pdbx_seq_one_letter_code
_entity_poly.pdbx_strand_id
1 'polypeptide(L)'
;MEDDLKLDDAGIKNMILETAEAGDDRPITPPSGEDLDISGDGGVKKRIIRTAKPHALQVSESLPLVDVAYEGRLAATGEIFDTTRDDNTVFSFEVGRGKVIRAWDLGLRTMKVGEVALLTCSPDYAYGKAGSPPDIPPDATLIFEIELLAARPPKGTTADLATQEREKLQEIRRERELAAAKKEEEKKKREEARAAAAARLQAKLDAKKGGGKKGGAGKSGPKK
;
A
#
# COMPACT_ATOMS: atom_id res chain seq x y z
N MET A 1 -9.36 40.28 -60.52
CA MET A 1 -9.88 40.83 -59.25
C MET A 1 -10.08 39.64 -58.33
N GLU A 2 -8.98 39.02 -57.95
CA GLU A 2 -8.90 37.88 -57.05
C GLU A 2 -7.51 38.01 -56.43
N ASP A 3 -7.45 38.47 -55.18
CA ASP A 3 -6.21 38.52 -54.41
C ASP A 3 -6.51 37.92 -53.04
N ASP A 4 -6.02 36.69 -52.89
CA ASP A 4 -6.05 35.85 -51.71
C ASP A 4 -5.27 36.50 -50.56
N LEU A 5 -5.98 37.07 -49.57
CA LEU A 5 -5.40 37.36 -48.27
C LEU A 5 -5.27 36.07 -47.46
N LYS A 6 -4.05 35.52 -47.47
CA LYS A 6 -3.58 34.52 -46.50
C LYS A 6 -3.57 35.15 -45.11
N LEU A 7 -4.39 34.62 -44.21
CA LEU A 7 -4.29 34.85 -42.77
C LEU A 7 -3.24 33.88 -42.20
N ASP A 8 -2.14 34.42 -41.69
CA ASP A 8 -1.11 33.66 -41.00
C ASP A 8 -1.51 33.33 -39.54
N ASP A 9 -1.08 32.17 -39.07
CA ASP A 9 -1.34 31.59 -37.73
C ASP A 9 -0.85 32.46 -36.55
N ALA A 10 -0.15 33.56 -36.79
CA ALA A 10 0.27 34.49 -35.73
C ALA A 10 -0.87 35.43 -35.29
N GLY A 11 -1.89 35.64 -36.14
CA GLY A 11 -3.03 36.51 -35.84
C GLY A 11 -4.03 35.93 -34.84
N ILE A 12 -4.16 34.60 -34.73
CA ILE A 12 -5.09 33.95 -33.79
C ILE A 12 -4.48 33.84 -32.38
N LYS A 13 -3.16 33.88 -32.27
CA LYS A 13 -2.47 33.80 -30.96
C LYS A 13 -2.56 35.07 -30.11
N ASN A 14 -2.94 36.20 -30.68
CA ASN A 14 -2.95 37.48 -29.97
C ASN A 14 -4.33 37.89 -29.40
N MET A 15 -5.31 36.97 -29.39
CA MET A 15 -6.66 37.23 -28.85
C MET A 15 -6.95 36.50 -27.53
N ILE A 16 -5.95 35.82 -26.93
CA ILE A 16 -6.07 35.18 -25.61
C ILE A 16 -4.83 35.52 -24.78
N LEU A 17 -4.62 36.79 -24.42
CA LEU A 17 -3.89 37.13 -23.20
C LEU A 17 -4.04 38.60 -22.80
N GLU A 18 -5.24 39.02 -22.36
CA GLU A 18 -5.33 40.20 -21.48
C GLU A 18 -6.70 40.23 -20.79
N THR A 19 -6.79 39.63 -19.60
CA THR A 19 -7.49 40.15 -18.41
C THR A 19 -7.64 39.06 -17.34
N ALA A 20 -6.82 39.14 -16.29
CA ALA A 20 -7.20 38.75 -14.93
C ALA A 20 -6.09 39.18 -13.96
N GLU A 21 -6.18 40.42 -13.46
CA GLU A 21 -5.67 40.71 -12.12
C GLU A 21 -6.68 40.16 -11.10
N ALA A 22 -6.28 39.14 -10.33
CA ALA A 22 -6.81 38.84 -9.00
C ALA A 22 -6.03 37.68 -8.35
N GLY A 23 -5.39 37.96 -7.21
CA GLY A 23 -4.99 36.96 -6.21
C GLY A 23 -3.63 36.29 -6.44
N ASP A 24 -2.64 36.69 -5.65
CA ASP A 24 -1.36 35.99 -5.47
C ASP A 24 -1.61 34.64 -4.77
N ASP A 25 -2.04 33.63 -5.52
CA ASP A 25 -2.19 32.24 -5.06
C ASP A 25 -1.33 31.31 -5.92
N ARG A 26 -0.05 31.66 -6.06
CA ARG A 26 0.95 30.72 -6.57
C ARG A 26 1.28 29.74 -5.46
N PRO A 27 1.26 28.41 -5.70
CA PRO A 27 1.79 27.47 -4.73
C PRO A 27 3.29 27.79 -4.56
N ILE A 28 3.64 28.38 -3.42
CA ILE A 28 5.02 28.63 -3.02
C ILE A 28 5.64 27.26 -2.73
N THR A 29 6.14 26.58 -3.76
CA THR A 29 7.20 25.59 -3.58
C THR A 29 8.50 26.37 -3.51
N PRO A 30 9.09 26.59 -2.32
CA PRO A 30 10.36 27.30 -2.22
C PRO A 30 11.44 26.51 -2.99
N PRO A 31 12.41 27.20 -3.60
CA PRO A 31 13.58 26.54 -4.17
C PRO A 31 14.28 25.71 -3.07
N SER A 32 14.64 24.48 -3.41
CA SER A 32 15.40 23.58 -2.54
C SER A 32 16.64 24.28 -1.98
N GLY A 33 16.80 24.31 -0.66
CA GLY A 33 18.04 24.76 0.01
C GLY A 33 17.89 25.85 1.07
N GLU A 34 16.76 26.55 1.16
CA GLU A 34 16.54 27.57 2.19
C GLU A 34 15.84 27.00 3.44
N ASP A 35 16.21 27.55 4.61
CA ASP A 35 15.56 27.24 5.88
C ASP A 35 14.28 28.07 6.03
N LEU A 36 13.13 27.41 5.96
CA LEU A 36 11.84 28.01 6.24
C LEU A 36 11.51 27.87 7.73
N ASP A 37 11.29 28.97 8.42
CA ASP A 37 10.78 28.95 9.79
C ASP A 37 9.28 28.60 9.79
N ILE A 38 8.97 27.39 10.27
CA ILE A 38 7.61 26.84 10.32
C ILE A 38 6.88 27.30 11.59
N SER A 39 7.62 27.60 12.65
CA SER A 39 7.10 28.04 13.94
C SER A 39 6.86 29.55 14.02
N GLY A 40 7.59 30.35 13.23
CA GLY A 40 7.56 31.81 13.25
C GLY A 40 8.41 32.45 14.36
N ASP A 41 8.92 31.65 15.31
CA ASP A 41 9.84 32.06 16.38
C ASP A 41 11.26 31.50 16.20
N GLY A 42 11.53 30.83 15.07
CA GLY A 42 12.78 30.17 14.76
C GLY A 42 13.00 28.83 15.45
N GLY A 43 12.03 28.33 16.23
CA GLY A 43 12.13 27.08 16.98
C GLY A 43 12.06 25.81 16.13
N VAL A 44 11.41 25.88 14.97
CA VAL A 44 11.28 24.79 14.00
C VAL A 44 11.57 25.33 12.62
N LYS A 45 12.74 25.00 12.08
CA LYS A 45 13.12 25.36 10.71
C LYS A 45 13.13 24.13 9.83
N LYS A 46 12.60 24.26 8.63
CA LYS A 46 12.52 23.19 7.63
C LYS A 46 13.29 23.59 6.38
N ARG A 47 14.14 22.69 5.91
CA ARG A 47 14.81 22.79 4.61
C ARG A 47 14.43 21.61 3.75
N ILE A 48 13.90 21.85 2.55
CA ILE A 48 13.59 20.78 1.61
C ILE A 48 14.88 20.32 0.93
N ILE A 49 15.25 19.06 1.12
CA ILE A 49 16.41 18.42 0.50
C ILE A 49 16.01 17.78 -0.84
N ARG A 50 14.85 17.12 -0.86
CA ARG A 50 14.26 16.53 -2.06
C ARG A 50 12.78 16.88 -2.13
N THR A 51 12.38 17.55 -3.21
CA THR A 51 10.98 17.87 -3.45
C THR A 51 10.19 16.63 -3.87
N ALA A 52 8.94 16.53 -3.43
CA ALA A 52 8.01 15.50 -3.88
C ALA A 52 7.65 15.65 -5.38
N LYS A 53 7.06 14.59 -5.94
CA LYS A 53 6.53 14.62 -7.31
C LYS A 53 5.36 15.61 -7.44
N PRO A 54 5.10 16.15 -8.64
CA PRO A 54 3.88 16.91 -8.89
C PRO A 54 2.65 16.07 -8.53
N HIS A 55 1.64 16.71 -7.92
CA HIS A 55 0.42 16.07 -7.40
C HIS A 55 0.62 15.05 -6.26
N ALA A 56 1.79 15.03 -5.61
CA ALA A 56 1.96 14.26 -4.38
C ALA A 56 0.98 14.71 -3.28
N LEU A 57 0.45 13.74 -2.54
CA LEU A 57 -0.42 13.99 -1.40
C LEU A 57 0.32 14.77 -0.33
N GLN A 58 -0.35 15.76 0.26
CA GLN A 58 0.15 16.50 1.41
C GLN A 58 -0.46 15.96 2.70
N VAL A 59 0.30 15.97 3.79
CA VAL A 59 -0.23 15.66 5.12
C VAL A 59 -1.34 16.65 5.46
N SER A 60 -2.49 16.12 5.89
CA SER A 60 -3.67 16.92 6.23
C SER A 60 -4.49 16.23 7.30
N GLU A 61 -5.52 16.90 7.83
CA GLU A 61 -6.43 16.29 8.81
C GLU A 61 -7.18 15.06 8.26
N SER A 62 -7.37 15.00 6.94
CA SER A 62 -7.97 13.84 6.27
C SER A 62 -6.98 12.69 6.04
N LEU A 63 -5.67 12.99 6.05
CA LEU A 63 -4.58 12.04 5.89
C LEU A 63 -3.56 12.17 7.04
N PRO A 64 -3.98 11.99 8.31
CA PRO A 64 -3.14 12.29 9.46
C PRO A 64 -2.16 11.14 9.79
N LEU A 65 -2.40 9.93 9.28
CA LEU A 65 -1.53 8.78 9.51
C LEU A 65 -0.38 8.81 8.50
N VAL A 66 0.84 8.98 9.00
CA VAL A 66 2.04 9.07 8.16
C VAL A 66 2.97 7.90 8.38
N ASP A 67 3.68 7.50 7.32
CA ASP A 67 4.85 6.62 7.41
C ASP A 67 6.07 7.45 7.05
N VAL A 68 7.08 7.43 7.92
CA VAL A 68 8.32 8.16 7.69
C VAL A 68 9.53 7.25 7.87
N ALA A 69 10.58 7.55 7.11
CA ALA A 69 11.94 7.12 7.45
C ALA A 69 12.71 8.36 7.93
N TYR A 70 13.48 8.22 8.99
CA TYR A 70 14.19 9.37 9.55
C TYR A 70 15.56 9.01 10.12
N GLU A 71 16.34 10.05 10.32
CA GLU A 71 17.61 10.02 11.02
C GLU A 71 17.74 11.29 11.86
N GLY A 72 17.88 11.13 13.17
CA GLY A 72 18.00 12.20 14.16
C GLY A 72 19.43 12.37 14.63
N ARG A 73 19.92 13.61 14.61
CA ARG A 73 21.27 13.97 15.05
C ARG A 73 21.27 15.14 16.02
N LEU A 74 22.26 15.17 16.90
CA LEU A 74 22.53 16.33 17.74
C LEU A 74 23.13 17.46 16.90
N ALA A 75 22.56 18.67 16.94
CA ALA A 75 23.06 19.78 16.15
C ALA A 75 24.48 20.23 16.57
N ALA A 76 24.82 20.06 17.86
CA ALA A 76 26.10 20.48 18.41
C ALA A 76 27.26 19.57 18.02
N THR A 77 27.03 18.25 17.95
CA THR A 77 28.09 17.24 17.73
C THR A 77 27.98 16.54 16.38
N GLY A 78 26.80 16.55 15.74
CA GLY A 78 26.49 15.76 14.54
C GLY A 78 26.25 14.27 14.82
N GLU A 79 26.32 13.84 16.08
CA GLU A 79 26.12 12.45 16.47
C GLU A 79 24.68 12.00 16.21
N ILE A 80 24.51 10.84 15.59
CA ILE A 80 23.21 10.21 15.35
C ILE A 80 22.78 9.53 16.65
N PHE A 81 21.64 9.92 17.18
CA PHE A 81 21.06 9.29 18.38
C PHE A 81 19.94 8.31 18.05
N ASP A 82 19.31 8.44 16.88
CA ASP A 82 18.20 7.57 16.45
C ASP A 82 18.06 7.56 14.92
N THR A 83 17.73 6.41 14.34
CA THR A 83 17.57 6.23 12.89
C THR A 83 16.72 5.01 12.57
N THR A 84 15.85 5.12 11.57
CA THR A 84 15.11 3.97 11.04
C THR A 84 15.76 3.38 9.79
N ARG A 85 16.80 4.04 9.26
CA ARG A 85 17.44 3.66 8.00
C ARG A 85 18.28 2.40 8.13
N ASP A 86 18.94 2.20 9.27
CA ASP A 86 19.80 1.05 9.51
C ASP A 86 19.00 -0.26 9.61
N ASP A 87 17.81 -0.20 10.22
CA ASP A 87 16.94 -1.36 10.39
C ASP A 87 15.98 -1.57 9.21
N ASN A 88 16.05 -0.71 8.19
CA ASN A 88 15.11 -0.67 7.06
C ASN A 88 13.63 -0.70 7.52
N THR A 89 13.36 -0.05 8.66
CA THR A 89 12.05 0.06 9.29
C THR A 89 11.39 1.38 8.90
N VAL A 90 10.06 1.40 8.98
CA VAL A 90 9.27 2.62 8.84
C VAL A 90 8.64 2.96 10.18
N PHE A 91 8.64 4.25 10.52
CA PHE A 91 7.97 4.73 11.72
C PHE A 91 6.61 5.30 11.35
N SER A 92 5.54 4.70 11.87
CA SER A 92 4.15 5.06 11.57
C SER A 92 3.46 5.68 12.77
N PHE A 93 2.87 6.86 12.62
CA PHE A 93 2.13 7.54 13.68
C PHE A 93 1.12 8.55 13.12
N GLU A 94 0.26 9.06 13.99
CA GLU A 94 -0.72 10.10 13.64
C GLU A 94 -0.19 11.49 13.98
N VAL A 95 -0.02 12.33 12.95
CA VAL A 95 0.48 13.71 13.08
C VAL A 95 -0.57 14.58 13.76
N GLY A 96 -0.14 15.41 14.70
CA GLY A 96 -0.99 16.39 15.36
C GLY A 96 -1.71 15.89 16.60
N ARG A 97 -1.31 14.73 17.12
CA ARG A 97 -1.87 14.13 18.34
C ARG A 97 -0.94 14.23 19.54
N GLY A 98 0.20 14.92 19.42
CA GLY A 98 1.20 15.00 20.49
C GLY A 98 1.82 13.65 20.82
N LYS A 99 1.87 12.72 19.85
CA LYS A 99 2.53 11.42 20.00
C LYS A 99 4.03 11.50 19.74
N VAL A 100 4.47 12.58 19.10
CA VAL A 100 5.86 12.90 18.78
C VAL A 100 6.18 14.31 19.29
N ILE A 101 7.45 14.70 19.20
CA ILE A 101 7.87 16.06 19.56
C ILE A 101 7.12 17.12 18.73
N ARG A 102 6.92 18.30 19.33
CA ARG A 102 6.13 19.38 18.70
C ARG A 102 6.69 19.80 17.35
N ALA A 103 8.01 19.76 17.18
CA ALA A 103 8.65 20.07 15.91
C ALA A 103 8.20 19.16 14.76
N TRP A 104 8.00 17.87 15.03
CA TRP A 104 7.52 16.92 14.04
C TRP A 104 6.06 17.17 13.69
N ASP A 105 5.21 17.41 14.70
CA ASP A 105 3.80 17.71 14.49
C ASP A 105 3.59 18.97 13.62
N LEU A 106 4.49 19.95 13.71
CA LEU A 106 4.48 21.15 12.86
C LEU A 106 5.12 20.90 11.49
N GLY A 107 6.34 20.36 11.47
CA GLY A 107 7.13 20.19 10.25
C GLY A 107 6.47 19.24 9.25
N LEU A 108 5.96 18.09 9.70
CA LEU A 108 5.39 17.07 8.81
C LEU A 108 4.08 17.50 8.14
N ARG A 109 3.30 18.38 8.78
CA ARG A 109 2.08 18.96 8.17
C ARG A 109 2.37 19.75 6.89
N THR A 110 3.60 20.21 6.74
CA THR A 110 4.05 20.98 5.56
C THR A 110 4.68 20.08 4.49
N MET A 111 4.83 18.78 4.74
CA MET A 111 5.49 17.86 3.82
C MET A 111 4.52 17.17 2.87
N LYS A 112 5.02 16.84 1.67
CA LYS A 112 4.34 16.02 0.68
C LYS A 112 4.96 14.62 0.58
N VAL A 113 4.15 13.63 0.22
CA VAL A 113 4.62 12.25 0.06
C VAL A 113 5.73 12.17 -0.98
N GLY A 114 6.87 11.58 -0.60
CA GLY A 114 8.11 11.49 -1.37
C GLY A 114 9.10 12.64 -1.12
N GLU A 115 8.73 13.63 -0.30
CA GLU A 115 9.62 14.72 0.10
C GLU A 115 10.63 14.24 1.14
N VAL A 116 11.88 14.73 1.01
CA VAL A 116 12.89 14.64 2.07
C VAL A 116 13.17 16.05 2.55
N ALA A 117 13.06 16.25 3.86
CA ALA A 117 13.31 17.54 4.49
C ALA A 117 14.20 17.38 5.71
N LEU A 118 14.97 18.42 5.99
CA LEU A 118 15.77 18.57 7.19
C LEU A 118 15.04 19.52 8.14
N LEU A 119 14.69 19.02 9.33
CA LEU A 119 14.05 19.79 10.39
C LEU A 119 15.06 20.10 11.49
N THR A 120 15.36 21.38 11.67
CA THR A 120 16.12 21.89 12.80
C THR A 120 15.14 22.26 13.91
N CYS A 121 15.27 21.59 15.04
CA CYS A 121 14.33 21.63 16.15
C CYS A 121 15.04 22.19 17.39
N SER A 122 14.61 23.35 17.87
CA SER A 122 15.07 23.90 19.13
C SER A 122 14.59 23.03 20.31
N PRO A 123 15.26 23.10 21.48
CA PRO A 123 14.92 22.26 22.62
C PRO A 123 13.47 22.42 23.05
N ASP A 124 12.90 23.62 23.00
CA ASP A 124 11.51 23.88 23.39
C ASP A 124 10.52 23.10 22.52
N TYR A 125 10.84 22.83 21.26
CA TYR A 125 10.01 22.04 20.35
C TYR A 125 10.41 20.55 20.27
N ALA A 126 11.43 20.16 21.03
CA ALA A 126 11.96 18.80 21.14
C ALA A 126 11.83 18.25 22.58
N TYR A 127 12.95 18.01 23.28
CA TYR A 127 13.00 17.39 24.60
C TYR A 127 13.26 18.36 25.76
N GLY A 128 13.40 19.66 25.46
CA GLY A 128 13.57 20.74 26.44
C GLY A 128 14.74 20.53 27.41
N LYS A 129 14.59 21.11 28.60
CA LYS A 129 15.58 21.04 29.70
C LYS A 129 15.79 19.63 30.26
N ALA A 130 14.84 18.73 30.04
CA ALA A 130 14.95 17.36 30.52
C ALA A 130 15.87 16.53 29.63
N GLY A 131 15.91 16.81 28.33
CA GLY A 131 16.55 15.92 27.35
C GLY A 131 15.87 14.54 27.32
N SER A 132 16.59 13.55 26.80
CA SER A 132 16.22 12.14 26.85
C SER A 132 17.50 11.31 27.08
N PRO A 133 17.93 11.16 28.34
CA PRO A 133 19.13 10.39 28.66
C PRO A 133 19.03 8.92 28.22
N PRO A 134 20.14 8.28 27.80
CA PRO A 134 21.49 8.84 27.73
C PRO A 134 21.80 9.63 26.45
N ASP A 135 20.97 9.51 25.41
CA ASP A 135 21.36 9.88 24.04
C ASP A 135 21.12 11.37 23.71
N ILE A 136 20.17 12.02 24.40
CA ILE A 136 19.81 13.43 24.16
C ILE A 136 20.06 14.25 25.42
N PRO A 137 21.05 15.18 25.42
CA PRO A 137 21.32 16.02 26.57
C PRO A 137 20.22 17.07 26.79
N PRO A 138 20.16 17.67 27.99
CA PRO A 138 19.35 18.86 28.28
C PRO A 138 19.59 19.99 27.28
N ASP A 139 18.51 20.69 26.92
CA ASP A 139 18.55 21.88 26.05
C ASP A 139 19.21 21.64 24.67
N ALA A 140 19.17 20.39 24.20
CA ALA A 140 19.73 20.02 22.91
C ALA A 140 18.87 20.50 21.73
N THR A 141 19.51 21.17 20.78
CA THR A 141 18.95 21.37 19.43
C THR A 141 19.18 20.11 18.60
N LEU A 142 18.13 19.65 17.93
CA LEU A 142 18.15 18.43 17.13
C LEU A 142 17.99 18.74 15.65
N ILE A 143 18.61 17.92 14.81
CA ILE A 143 18.44 17.97 13.36
C ILE A 143 17.89 16.61 12.93
N PHE A 144 16.73 16.61 12.29
CA PHE A 144 16.13 15.41 11.72
C PHE A 144 16.12 15.49 10.21
N GLU A 145 16.70 14.50 9.54
CA GLU A 145 16.43 14.26 8.13
C GLU A 145 15.27 13.29 8.02
N ILE A 146 14.15 13.73 7.46
CA ILE A 146 12.92 12.95 7.38
C ILE A 146 12.51 12.79 5.93
N GLU A 147 12.23 11.55 5.55
CA GLU A 147 11.56 11.19 4.31
C GLU A 147 10.11 10.80 4.60
N LEU A 148 9.16 11.51 3.97
CA LEU A 148 7.75 11.16 4.07
C LEU A 148 7.39 10.10 3.03
N LEU A 149 7.13 8.87 3.47
CA LEU A 149 6.87 7.72 2.60
C LEU A 149 5.40 7.58 2.23
N ALA A 150 4.49 7.85 3.16
CA ALA A 150 3.05 7.77 2.94
C ALA A 150 2.26 8.72 3.85
N ALA A 151 1.08 9.13 3.37
CA ALA A 151 0.06 9.82 4.17
C ALA A 151 -1.30 9.16 3.85
N ARG A 152 -2.00 8.70 4.88
CA ARG A 152 -3.22 7.88 4.78
C ARG A 152 -4.28 8.34 5.78
N PRO A 153 -5.56 8.03 5.52
CA PRO A 153 -6.61 8.27 6.49
C PRO A 153 -6.40 7.43 7.76
N PRO A 154 -7.02 7.80 8.90
CA PRO A 154 -6.95 7.00 10.12
C PRO A 154 -7.58 5.62 9.91
N LYS A 155 -7.00 4.60 10.55
CA LYS A 155 -7.56 3.24 10.55
C LYS A 155 -8.98 3.27 11.13
N GLY A 156 -9.94 2.72 10.37
CA GLY A 156 -11.37 2.71 10.74
C GLY A 156 -12.25 3.65 9.92
N THR A 157 -11.72 4.31 8.89
CA THR A 157 -12.51 5.08 7.92
C THR A 157 -13.39 4.14 7.08
N THR A 158 -14.53 4.61 6.58
CA THR A 158 -15.47 3.85 5.72
C THR A 158 -14.79 3.14 4.54
N ALA A 159 -13.72 3.73 3.99
CA ALA A 159 -12.92 3.12 2.93
C ALA A 159 -12.10 1.90 3.38
N ASP A 160 -11.51 1.94 4.59
CA ASP A 160 -10.80 0.82 5.21
C ASP A 160 -11.77 -0.32 5.54
N LEU A 161 -12.96 0.01 6.06
CA LEU A 161 -14.01 -0.97 6.35
C LEU A 161 -14.52 -1.63 5.06
N ALA A 162 -14.79 -0.85 4.01
CA ALA A 162 -15.21 -1.38 2.72
C ALA A 162 -14.14 -2.28 2.06
N THR A 163 -12.86 -1.93 2.21
CA THR A 163 -11.74 -2.75 1.71
C THR A 163 -11.65 -4.07 2.47
N GLN A 164 -11.68 -4.03 3.80
CA GLN A 164 -11.69 -5.22 4.65
C GLN A 164 -12.91 -6.12 4.40
N GLU A 165 -14.09 -5.53 4.20
CA GLU A 165 -15.31 -6.26 3.91
C GLU A 165 -15.25 -6.94 2.53
N ARG A 166 -14.68 -6.28 1.52
CA ARG A 166 -14.46 -6.83 0.19
C ARG A 166 -13.46 -7.99 0.20
N GLU A 167 -12.37 -7.88 0.94
CA GLU A 167 -11.38 -8.96 1.09
C GLU A 167 -11.99 -10.17 1.81
N LYS A 168 -12.72 -9.94 2.91
CA LYS A 168 -13.46 -11.01 3.60
C LYS A 168 -14.47 -11.72 2.69
N LEU A 169 -15.21 -10.96 1.89
CA LEU A 169 -16.17 -11.53 0.93
C LEU A 169 -15.49 -12.35 -0.17
N GLN A 170 -14.31 -11.92 -0.64
CA GLN A 170 -13.53 -12.67 -1.62
C GLN A 170 -12.98 -13.98 -1.03
N GLU A 171 -12.52 -13.96 0.22
CA GLU A 171 -12.05 -15.15 0.92
C GLU A 171 -13.19 -16.17 1.12
N ILE A 172 -14.34 -15.73 1.62
CA ILE A 172 -15.54 -16.57 1.78
C ILE A 172 -15.98 -17.15 0.43
N ARG A 173 -15.95 -16.36 -0.65
CA ARG A 173 -16.31 -16.81 -1.99
C ARG A 173 -15.33 -17.87 -2.50
N ARG A 174 -14.03 -17.65 -2.32
CA ARG A 174 -12.96 -18.57 -2.72
C ARG A 174 -13.04 -19.89 -1.95
N GLU A 175 -13.29 -19.83 -0.64
CA GLU A 175 -13.48 -21.03 0.17
C GLU A 175 -14.71 -21.82 -0.28
N ARG A 176 -15.83 -21.15 -0.58
CA ARG A 176 -17.04 -21.81 -1.09
C ARG A 176 -16.83 -22.44 -2.45
N GLU A 177 -16.10 -21.78 -3.35
CA GLU A 177 -15.77 -22.30 -4.68
C GLU A 177 -14.84 -23.52 -4.60
N LEU A 178 -13.80 -23.45 -3.76
CA LEU A 178 -12.90 -24.58 -3.51
C LEU A 178 -13.64 -25.76 -2.84
N ALA A 179 -14.57 -25.49 -1.92
CA ALA A 179 -15.37 -26.52 -1.30
C ALA A 179 -16.35 -27.18 -2.29
N ALA A 180 -16.92 -26.40 -3.22
CA ALA A 180 -17.76 -26.93 -4.29
C ALA A 180 -16.95 -27.82 -5.26
N ALA A 181 -15.78 -27.34 -5.69
CA ALA A 181 -14.88 -28.10 -6.57
C ALA A 181 -14.41 -29.42 -5.93
N LYS A 182 -14.04 -29.40 -4.64
CA LYS A 182 -13.68 -30.62 -3.90
C LYS A 182 -14.83 -31.62 -3.82
N LYS A 183 -16.05 -31.14 -3.52
CA LYS A 183 -17.25 -32.01 -3.49
C LYS A 183 -17.57 -32.61 -4.87
N GLU A 184 -17.38 -31.84 -5.93
CA GLU A 184 -17.59 -32.33 -7.30
C GLU A 184 -16.54 -33.38 -7.70
N GLU A 185 -15.27 -33.16 -7.36
CA GLU A 185 -14.19 -34.12 -7.60
C GLU A 185 -14.41 -35.43 -6.81
N GLU A 186 -14.81 -35.34 -5.55
CA GLU A 186 -15.13 -36.51 -4.72
C GLU A 186 -16.33 -37.28 -5.27
N LYS A 187 -17.38 -36.58 -5.72
CA LYS A 187 -18.54 -37.20 -6.38
C LYS A 187 -18.12 -37.92 -7.66
N LYS A 188 -17.27 -37.31 -8.50
CA LYS A 188 -16.75 -37.91 -9.73
C LYS A 188 -15.91 -39.15 -9.44
N LYS A 189 -15.00 -39.09 -8.46
CA LYS A 189 -14.21 -40.26 -8.02
C LYS A 189 -15.09 -41.38 -7.49
N ARG A 190 -16.13 -41.06 -6.73
CA ARG A 190 -17.09 -42.05 -6.20
C ARG A 190 -17.92 -42.71 -7.30
N GLU A 191 -18.35 -41.93 -8.29
CA GLU A 191 -19.09 -42.44 -9.45
C GLU A 191 -18.22 -43.32 -10.33
N GLU A 192 -16.97 -42.91 -10.61
CA GLU A 192 -16.00 -43.70 -11.35
C GLU A 192 -15.66 -45.01 -10.62
N ALA A 193 -15.43 -44.96 -9.31
CA ALA A 193 -15.21 -46.16 -8.50
C ALA A 193 -16.42 -47.11 -8.53
N ARG A 194 -17.65 -46.56 -8.51
CA ARG A 194 -18.88 -47.35 -8.63
C ARG A 194 -19.01 -47.98 -10.02
N ALA A 195 -18.72 -47.24 -11.08
CA ALA A 195 -18.74 -47.75 -12.45
C ALA A 195 -17.69 -48.86 -12.67
N ALA A 196 -16.47 -48.66 -12.16
CA ALA A 196 -15.41 -49.66 -12.21
C ALA A 196 -15.77 -50.94 -11.43
N ALA A 197 -16.41 -50.81 -10.27
CA ALA A 197 -16.89 -51.95 -9.50
C ALA A 197 -18.01 -52.72 -10.23
N ALA A 198 -18.96 -52.00 -10.86
CA ALA A 198 -20.04 -52.60 -11.63
C ALA A 198 -19.50 -53.35 -12.87
N ALA A 199 -18.56 -52.76 -13.60
CA ALA A 199 -17.93 -53.39 -14.76
C ALA A 199 -17.20 -54.70 -14.38
N ARG A 200 -16.50 -54.71 -13.23
CA ARG A 200 -15.84 -55.92 -12.71
C ARG A 200 -16.83 -57.02 -12.34
N LEU A 201 -18.00 -56.69 -11.80
CA LEU A 201 -19.04 -57.68 -11.49
C LEU A 201 -19.63 -58.27 -12.78
N GLN A 202 -19.89 -57.42 -13.78
CA GLN A 202 -20.43 -57.84 -15.07
C GLN A 202 -19.49 -58.80 -15.80
N ALA A 203 -18.19 -58.47 -15.88
CA ALA A 203 -17.18 -59.33 -16.49
C ALA A 203 -17.10 -60.73 -15.83
N LYS A 204 -17.28 -60.82 -14.51
CA LYS A 204 -17.32 -62.11 -13.78
C LYS A 204 -18.57 -62.93 -14.09
N LEU A 205 -19.72 -62.28 -14.28
CA LEU A 205 -20.96 -62.96 -14.64
C LEU A 205 -20.91 -63.51 -16.07
N ASP A 206 -20.34 -62.75 -17.01
CA ASP A 206 -20.18 -63.17 -18.41
C ASP A 206 -19.17 -64.32 -18.54
N ALA A 207 -18.08 -64.29 -17.78
CA ALA A 207 -17.13 -65.43 -17.70
C ALA A 207 -17.78 -66.72 -17.16
N LYS A 208 -18.76 -66.59 -16.25
CA LYS A 208 -19.50 -67.75 -15.70
C LYS A 208 -20.54 -68.32 -16.67
N LYS A 209 -21.13 -67.48 -17.55
CA LYS A 209 -22.02 -67.94 -18.63
C LYS A 209 -21.28 -68.58 -19.80
N GLY A 210 -20.01 -68.23 -20.04
CA GLY A 210 -19.17 -68.85 -21.07
C GLY A 210 -18.64 -70.26 -20.75
N GLY A 211 -18.74 -70.73 -19.50
CA GLY A 211 -18.19 -72.03 -19.04
C GLY A 211 -19.14 -73.23 -19.18
N GLY A 212 -20.33 -73.07 -19.75
CA GLY A 212 -21.40 -74.09 -19.77
C GLY A 212 -21.52 -74.91 -21.05
N LYS A 213 -20.46 -75.58 -21.53
CA LYS A 213 -20.62 -76.73 -22.45
C LYS A 213 -19.40 -77.66 -22.46
N LYS A 214 -19.35 -78.62 -21.53
CA LYS A 214 -18.59 -79.87 -21.68
C LYS A 214 -19.08 -80.98 -20.73
N GLY A 215 -19.61 -82.07 -21.33
CA GLY A 215 -19.75 -83.44 -20.79
C GLY A 215 -20.92 -83.70 -19.83
N GLY A 216 -21.69 -84.79 -19.89
CA GLY A 216 -21.61 -86.02 -20.68
C GLY A 216 -22.55 -87.13 -20.12
N ALA A 217 -22.44 -88.33 -20.71
CA ALA A 217 -23.04 -89.65 -20.35
C ALA A 217 -24.51 -89.88 -20.81
N GLY A 218 -24.87 -90.91 -21.60
CA GLY A 218 -24.65 -92.37 -21.47
C GLY A 218 -25.90 -92.96 -20.78
N LYS A 219 -26.62 -94.02 -21.20
CA LYS A 219 -26.30 -95.34 -21.78
C LYS A 219 -27.60 -96.10 -22.15
N SER A 220 -27.47 -97.12 -23.02
CA SER A 220 -28.14 -98.46 -23.06
C SER A 220 -29.66 -98.57 -23.32
N GLY A 221 -30.23 -99.54 -24.05
CA GLY A 221 -29.84 -100.83 -24.69
C GLY A 221 -31.07 -101.34 -25.48
N PRO A 222 -31.38 -102.65 -25.68
CA PRO A 222 -30.56 -103.89 -25.77
C PRO A 222 -30.88 -104.79 -27.02
N LYS A 223 -30.00 -105.79 -27.23
CA LYS A 223 -30.13 -107.13 -27.86
C LYS A 223 -31.29 -107.46 -28.84
N LYS A 224 -30.93 -108.02 -30.01
CA LYS A 224 -30.91 -109.49 -30.24
C LYS A 224 -29.99 -109.84 -31.40
#